data_AF-A0AAD6F6V9-F1
#
_entry.id   AF-A0AAD6F6V9-F1
#
_cell.length_a   1.000
_cell.length_b   1.000
_cell.length_c   1.000
_cell.angle_alpha   90.00
_cell.angle_beta   90.00
_cell.angle_gamma   90.00
#
_symmetry.space_group_name_H-M   'P 1'
#
loop_
_entity.id
_entity.type
_entity.pdbx_description
1 polymer ?
#
loop_
_entity_poly.entity_id
_entity_poly.type
_entity_poly.pdbx_seq_one_letter_code
_entity_poly.pdbx_strand_id
1 'polypeptide(L)'
;MAEIKNYFTQICPEYLKKYVNLGRSSLMRTEIPSVSLLQKSPSSPVSCHATGFYPDRAAMFWTRDGEELHDNVDHGEILPNHDGSFQMSVALDVSSFPAEHWDKYRCVFQLSGVKEDHVIVLDPAVIRSNRGNPLLLLFIIGAAVAALALLLIAGIGFLVYRKMNANRNNFLSCLQLTERLNQPSECGASHQLSTCCYRALSLLSNLSSCSIRVQTLLQSDLRK
;
A
#
# COMPACT_ATOMS: atom_id res chain seq x y z
N MET A 1 -29.21 -59.65 11.50
CA MET A 1 -30.24 -58.71 12.01
C MET A 1 -30.15 -58.51 13.53
N ALA A 2 -29.99 -59.57 14.34
CA ALA A 2 -29.90 -59.45 15.80
C ALA A 2 -28.67 -58.64 16.29
N GLU A 3 -27.50 -58.81 15.67
CA GLU A 3 -26.28 -58.08 16.05
C GLU A 3 -26.38 -56.56 15.80
N ILE A 4 -26.91 -56.15 14.64
CA ILE A 4 -27.14 -54.74 14.31
C ILE A 4 -28.12 -54.12 15.31
N LYS A 5 -29.21 -54.83 15.64
CA LYS A 5 -30.17 -54.40 16.64
C LYS A 5 -29.48 -54.20 18.01
N ASN A 6 -28.72 -55.19 18.46
CA ASN A 6 -27.98 -55.11 19.72
C ASN A 6 -27.01 -53.90 19.76
N TYR A 7 -26.29 -53.66 18.67
CA TYR A 7 -25.36 -52.53 18.58
C TYR A 7 -26.06 -51.19 18.79
N PHE A 8 -27.15 -50.90 18.05
CA PHE A 8 -27.83 -49.60 18.16
C PHE A 8 -28.65 -49.44 19.44
N THR A 9 -29.16 -50.52 20.04
CA THR A 9 -30.01 -50.42 21.25
C THR A 9 -29.25 -50.52 22.56
N GLN A 10 -28.09 -51.17 22.59
CA GLN A 10 -27.32 -51.40 23.82
C GLN A 10 -25.94 -50.75 23.75
N ILE A 11 -25.11 -51.21 22.81
CA ILE A 11 -23.68 -50.85 22.76
C ILE A 11 -23.50 -49.35 22.46
N CYS A 12 -24.10 -48.85 21.37
CA CYS A 12 -23.92 -47.47 20.94
C CYS A 12 -24.40 -46.45 22.01
N PRO A 13 -25.60 -46.58 22.62
CA PRO A 13 -26.02 -45.69 23.70
C PRO A 13 -25.13 -45.75 24.95
N GLU A 14 -24.63 -46.93 25.33
CA GLU A 14 -23.74 -47.10 26.48
C GLU A 14 -22.41 -46.37 26.27
N TYR A 15 -21.78 -46.58 25.12
CA TYR A 15 -20.55 -45.87 24.74
C TYR A 15 -20.78 -44.37 24.58
N LEU A 16 -21.89 -43.94 23.99
CA LEU A 16 -22.22 -42.52 23.85
C LEU A 16 -22.32 -41.84 25.22
N LYS A 17 -23.02 -42.45 26.20
CA LYS A 17 -23.07 -41.94 27.58
C LYS A 17 -21.68 -41.85 28.20
N LYS A 18 -20.84 -42.87 28.01
CA LYS A 18 -19.45 -42.86 28.48
C LYS A 18 -18.67 -41.68 27.90
N TYR A 19 -18.74 -41.45 26.59
CA TYR A 19 -18.01 -40.36 25.93
C TYR A 19 -18.55 -38.97 26.31
N VAL A 20 -19.87 -38.80 26.43
CA VAL A 20 -20.47 -37.53 26.91
C VAL A 20 -20.01 -37.22 28.33
N ASN A 21 -19.95 -38.23 29.21
CA ASN A 21 -19.46 -38.05 30.57
C ASN A 21 -17.97 -37.71 30.62
N LEU A 22 -17.14 -38.37 29.79
CA LEU A 22 -15.71 -38.06 29.69
C LEU A 22 -15.45 -36.66 29.14
N GLY A 23 -16.20 -36.24 28.12
CA GLY A 23 -16.07 -34.94 27.46
C GLY A 23 -16.92 -33.82 28.07
N ARG A 24 -17.52 -34.04 29.25
CA ARG A 24 -18.55 -33.15 29.81
C ARG A 24 -18.08 -31.70 29.94
N SER A 25 -16.85 -31.48 30.38
CA SER A 25 -16.27 -30.13 30.52
C SER A 25 -16.20 -29.38 29.19
N SER A 26 -15.93 -30.07 28.08
CA SER A 26 -15.85 -29.47 26.74
C SER A 26 -17.22 -29.37 26.07
N LEU A 27 -18.09 -30.38 26.23
CA LEU A 27 -19.40 -30.44 25.58
C LEU A 27 -20.46 -29.54 26.25
N MET A 28 -20.35 -29.35 27.56
CA MET A 28 -21.29 -28.53 28.35
C MET A 28 -20.73 -27.14 28.65
N ARG A 29 -19.65 -26.73 27.97
CA ARG A 29 -19.13 -25.37 28.12
C ARG A 29 -20.12 -24.37 27.51
N THR A 30 -20.04 -23.15 27.98
CA THR A 30 -20.74 -22.01 27.38
C THR A 30 -19.73 -20.91 27.21
N GLU A 31 -19.57 -20.45 25.97
CA GLU A 31 -18.66 -19.38 25.62
C GLU A 31 -19.50 -18.23 25.06
N ILE A 32 -19.32 -17.05 25.64
CA ILE A 32 -20.06 -15.84 25.30
C ILE A 32 -19.29 -15.10 24.21
N PRO A 33 -19.94 -14.60 23.14
CA PRO A 33 -19.21 -13.96 22.05
C PRO A 33 -18.65 -12.60 22.43
N SER A 34 -17.66 -12.18 21.65
CA SER A 34 -17.41 -10.76 21.39
C SER A 34 -18.30 -10.30 20.24
N VAL A 35 -19.01 -9.18 20.42
CA VAL A 35 -19.91 -8.59 19.41
C VAL A 35 -19.36 -7.24 18.97
N SER A 36 -19.34 -6.97 17.66
CA SER A 36 -18.87 -5.71 17.10
C SER A 36 -19.65 -5.27 15.86
N LEU A 37 -19.73 -3.96 15.65
CA LEU A 37 -20.27 -3.38 14.43
C LEU A 37 -19.13 -3.08 13.46
N LEU A 38 -19.26 -3.59 12.23
CA LEU A 38 -18.26 -3.51 11.18
C LEU A 38 -18.85 -2.82 9.95
N GLN A 39 -18.11 -1.90 9.36
CA GLN A 39 -18.52 -1.26 8.11
C GLN A 39 -17.33 -1.09 7.16
N LYS A 40 -17.48 -1.59 5.92
CA LYS A 40 -16.42 -1.52 4.90
C LYS A 40 -16.22 -0.08 4.39
N SER A 41 -17.31 0.63 4.14
CA SER A 41 -17.30 2.04 3.69
C SER A 41 -18.60 2.74 4.13
N PRO A 42 -18.69 4.08 4.13
CA PRO A 42 -19.87 4.79 4.62
C PRO A 42 -21.19 4.45 3.90
N SER A 43 -21.12 3.98 2.64
CA SER A 43 -22.27 3.53 1.85
C SER A 43 -22.52 2.02 1.92
N SER A 44 -21.65 1.27 2.60
CA SER A 44 -21.84 -0.17 2.76
C SER A 44 -22.80 -0.46 3.91
N PRO A 45 -23.54 -1.58 3.85
CA PRO A 45 -24.28 -2.09 4.99
C PRO A 45 -23.39 -2.21 6.24
N VAL A 46 -23.99 -2.00 7.41
CA VAL A 46 -23.34 -2.20 8.70
C VAL A 46 -23.57 -3.64 9.12
N SER A 47 -22.48 -4.39 9.29
CA SER A 47 -22.52 -5.78 9.73
C SER A 47 -22.32 -5.85 11.24
N CYS A 48 -23.29 -6.43 11.94
CA CYS A 48 -23.09 -6.87 13.31
C CYS A 48 -22.46 -8.25 13.28
N HIS A 49 -21.30 -8.42 13.91
CA HIS A 49 -20.52 -9.66 13.89
C HIS A 49 -20.29 -10.15 15.32
N ALA A 50 -20.62 -11.41 15.56
CA ALA A 50 -20.33 -12.12 16.81
C ALA A 50 -19.35 -13.25 16.54
N THR A 51 -18.35 -13.40 17.40
CA THR A 51 -17.37 -14.50 17.32
C THR A 51 -16.95 -14.97 18.70
N GLY A 52 -16.55 -16.23 18.80
CA GLY A 52 -16.10 -16.83 20.06
C GLY A 52 -17.24 -17.38 20.92
N PHE A 53 -18.38 -17.73 20.33
CA PHE A 53 -19.50 -18.33 21.08
C PHE A 53 -19.56 -19.85 20.94
N TYR A 54 -20.11 -20.51 21.97
CA TYR A 54 -20.41 -21.94 21.97
C TYR A 54 -21.60 -22.22 22.90
N PRO A 55 -22.57 -23.08 22.52
CA PRO A 55 -22.62 -23.92 21.31
C PRO A 55 -23.04 -23.13 20.05
N ASP A 56 -23.20 -23.82 18.92
CA ASP A 56 -23.65 -23.27 17.63
C ASP A 56 -25.13 -22.84 17.61
N ARG A 57 -25.86 -23.05 18.70
CA ARG A 57 -27.28 -22.70 18.80
C ARG A 57 -27.42 -21.25 19.28
N ALA A 58 -27.44 -20.32 18.34
CA ALA A 58 -27.62 -18.90 18.60
C ALA A 58 -28.48 -18.24 17.52
N ALA A 59 -29.03 -17.07 17.85
CA ALA A 59 -29.77 -16.22 16.93
C ALA A 59 -29.18 -14.80 16.96
N MET A 60 -29.21 -14.12 15.81
CA MET A 60 -28.76 -12.74 15.69
C MET A 60 -29.67 -11.99 14.71
N PHE A 61 -30.15 -10.83 15.13
CA PHE A 61 -31.10 -10.03 14.37
C PHE A 61 -30.97 -8.54 14.69
N TRP A 62 -31.50 -7.70 13.81
CA TRP A 62 -31.66 -6.27 14.04
C TRP A 62 -33.04 -5.97 14.60
N THR A 63 -33.11 -5.04 15.54
CA THR A 63 -34.37 -4.47 16.00
C THR A 63 -34.39 -2.97 15.78
N ARG A 64 -35.59 -2.40 15.60
CA ARG A 64 -35.85 -0.96 15.67
C ARG A 64 -36.97 -0.74 16.67
N ASP A 65 -36.71 0.11 17.66
CA ASP A 65 -37.69 0.41 18.71
C ASP A 65 -38.27 -0.84 19.42
N GLY A 66 -37.51 -1.93 19.43
CA GLY A 66 -37.87 -3.21 20.05
C GLY A 66 -38.53 -4.23 19.12
N GLU A 67 -38.85 -3.88 17.89
CA GLU A 67 -39.39 -4.80 16.89
C GLU A 67 -38.30 -5.34 15.98
N GLU A 68 -38.32 -6.65 15.70
CA GLU A 68 -37.37 -7.30 14.78
C GLU A 68 -37.57 -6.82 13.34
N LEU A 69 -36.46 -6.54 12.66
CA LEU A 69 -36.43 -6.12 11.28
C LEU A 69 -36.15 -7.32 10.38
N HIS A 70 -36.98 -7.49 9.36
CA HIS A 70 -36.76 -8.49 8.31
C HIS A 70 -36.39 -7.86 6.96
N ASP A 71 -36.81 -6.61 6.71
CA ASP A 71 -36.48 -5.89 5.47
C ASP A 71 -35.09 -5.25 5.55
N ASN A 72 -34.36 -5.26 4.44
CA ASN A 72 -33.01 -4.68 4.32
C ASN A 72 -31.99 -5.26 5.30
N VAL A 73 -32.26 -6.48 5.77
CA VAL A 73 -31.40 -7.25 6.66
C VAL A 73 -30.93 -8.51 5.92
N ASP A 74 -29.63 -8.76 5.96
CA ASP A 74 -29.00 -9.95 5.37
C ASP A 74 -28.37 -10.79 6.49
N HIS A 75 -28.88 -12.02 6.66
CA HIS A 75 -28.41 -12.95 7.69
C HIS A 75 -27.30 -13.84 7.13
N GLY A 76 -26.13 -13.76 7.74
CA GLY A 76 -25.02 -14.67 7.45
C GLY A 76 -25.21 -16.04 8.11
N GLU A 77 -24.39 -16.99 7.66
CA GLU A 77 -24.34 -18.34 8.23
C GLU A 77 -23.58 -18.38 9.56
N ILE A 78 -23.81 -19.45 10.31
CA ILE A 78 -22.99 -19.81 11.47
C ILE A 78 -21.76 -20.56 10.97
N LEU A 79 -20.58 -19.98 11.17
CA LEU A 79 -19.32 -20.54 10.72
C LEU A 79 -18.47 -21.02 11.91
N PRO A 80 -17.83 -22.20 11.81
CA PRO A 80 -16.93 -22.68 12.86
C PRO A 80 -15.60 -21.94 12.85
N ASN A 81 -15.04 -21.73 14.05
CA ASN A 81 -13.67 -21.25 14.27
C ASN A 81 -12.71 -22.42 14.54
N HIS A 82 -11.41 -22.16 14.41
CA HIS A 82 -10.35 -23.16 14.60
C HIS A 82 -10.20 -23.65 16.06
N ASP A 83 -10.70 -22.88 17.03
CA ASP A 83 -10.68 -23.18 18.46
C ASP A 83 -11.94 -23.97 18.93
N GLY A 84 -12.82 -24.31 17.99
CA GLY A 84 -14.08 -25.00 18.27
C GLY A 84 -15.20 -24.12 18.80
N SER A 85 -15.04 -22.79 18.74
CA SER A 85 -16.12 -21.81 18.89
C SER A 85 -16.77 -21.52 17.52
N PHE A 86 -17.76 -20.63 17.50
CA PHE A 86 -18.49 -20.25 16.29
C PHE A 86 -18.49 -18.72 16.10
N GLN A 87 -18.81 -18.30 14.89
CA GLN A 87 -19.04 -16.92 14.51
C GLN A 87 -20.25 -16.79 13.58
N MET A 88 -20.90 -15.63 13.59
CA MET A 88 -21.98 -15.29 12.67
C MET A 88 -22.08 -13.78 12.49
N SER A 89 -22.84 -13.34 11.50
CA SER A 89 -23.12 -11.91 11.31
C SER A 89 -24.50 -11.65 10.73
N VAL A 90 -25.05 -10.47 11.02
CA VAL A 90 -26.24 -9.93 10.35
C VAL A 90 -25.98 -8.50 9.88
N ALA A 91 -26.21 -8.23 8.60
CA ALA A 91 -25.96 -6.92 7.99
C ALA A 91 -27.26 -6.14 7.79
N LEU A 92 -27.24 -4.85 8.15
CA LEU A 92 -28.34 -3.92 7.92
C LEU A 92 -27.92 -2.89 6.87
N ASP A 93 -28.74 -2.73 5.84
CA ASP A 93 -28.57 -1.63 4.89
C ASP A 93 -29.07 -0.31 5.49
N VAL A 94 -28.11 0.54 5.83
CA VAL A 94 -28.33 1.86 6.44
C VAL A 94 -28.44 2.98 5.40
N SER A 95 -28.34 2.68 4.10
CA SER A 95 -28.38 3.68 3.03
C SER A 95 -29.74 4.39 2.90
N SER A 96 -30.79 3.77 3.42
CA SER A 96 -32.18 4.23 3.33
C SER A 96 -32.59 5.24 4.41
N PHE A 97 -31.75 5.52 5.41
CA PHE A 97 -32.08 6.46 6.49
C PHE A 97 -30.85 7.19 7.05
N PRO A 98 -31.01 8.44 7.52
CA PRO A 98 -29.89 9.25 8.00
C PRO A 98 -29.36 8.77 9.35
N ALA A 99 -28.07 9.03 9.59
CA ALA A 99 -27.33 8.66 10.81
C ALA A 99 -27.97 9.14 12.11
N GLU A 100 -28.74 10.23 12.06
CA GLU A 100 -29.46 10.81 13.19
C GLU A 100 -30.48 9.87 13.84
N HIS A 101 -30.92 8.81 13.13
CA HIS A 101 -31.91 7.86 13.63
C HIS A 101 -31.31 6.49 13.98
N TRP A 102 -29.98 6.37 13.93
CA TRP A 102 -29.30 5.10 14.12
C TRP A 102 -29.40 4.59 15.56
N ASP A 103 -29.55 5.49 16.54
CA ASP A 103 -29.72 5.19 17.96
C ASP A 103 -30.94 4.31 18.30
N LYS A 104 -31.93 4.26 17.39
CA LYS A 104 -33.13 3.42 17.50
C LYS A 104 -32.88 1.96 17.10
N TYR A 105 -31.78 1.69 16.40
CA TYR A 105 -31.45 0.38 15.88
C TYR A 105 -30.51 -0.35 16.83
N ARG A 106 -30.82 -1.62 17.11
CA ARG A 106 -30.00 -2.47 17.98
C ARG A 106 -29.76 -3.81 17.31
N CYS A 107 -28.52 -4.25 17.29
CA CYS A 107 -28.21 -5.64 16.99
C CYS A 107 -28.33 -6.45 18.27
N VAL A 108 -29.09 -7.53 18.22
CA VAL A 108 -29.36 -8.44 19.33
C VAL A 108 -28.77 -9.80 19.00
N PHE A 109 -27.99 -10.35 19.92
CA PHE A 109 -27.46 -11.71 19.86
C PHE A 109 -27.97 -12.52 21.05
N GLN A 110 -28.53 -13.69 20.76
CA GLN A 110 -29.09 -14.60 21.74
C GLN A 110 -28.37 -15.94 21.66
N LEU A 111 -27.80 -16.40 22.77
CA LEU A 111 -27.15 -17.71 22.88
C LEU A 111 -28.07 -18.68 23.62
N SER A 112 -28.26 -19.88 23.04
CA SER A 112 -29.07 -20.92 23.68
C SER A 112 -28.52 -21.28 25.06
N GLY A 113 -29.40 -21.27 26.07
CA GLY A 113 -29.04 -21.60 27.45
C GLY A 113 -28.52 -20.42 28.26
N VAL A 114 -28.36 -19.24 27.66
CA VAL A 114 -28.05 -17.97 28.33
C VAL A 114 -29.30 -17.11 28.35
N LYS A 115 -29.61 -16.50 29.50
CA LYS A 115 -30.81 -15.66 29.66
C LYS A 115 -30.61 -14.21 29.22
N GLU A 116 -29.36 -13.78 29.19
CA GLU A 116 -28.97 -12.41 28.93
C GLU A 116 -28.61 -12.27 27.46
N ASP A 117 -29.28 -11.35 26.78
CA ASP A 117 -29.03 -11.04 25.39
C ASP A 117 -27.86 -10.04 25.28
N HIS A 118 -27.02 -10.22 24.27
CA HIS A 118 -25.99 -9.25 23.93
C HIS A 118 -26.57 -8.22 22.97
N VAL A 119 -26.68 -6.98 23.42
CA VAL A 119 -27.27 -5.88 22.66
C VAL A 119 -26.24 -4.80 22.40
N ILE A 120 -26.05 -4.44 21.14
CA ILE A 120 -25.23 -3.29 20.73
C ILE A 120 -26.09 -2.30 19.94
N VAL A 121 -26.01 -1.02 20.32
CA VAL A 121 -26.72 0.08 19.63
C VAL A 121 -25.93 0.46 18.38
N LEU A 122 -26.63 0.72 17.29
CA LEU A 122 -26.02 1.27 16.09
C LEU A 122 -25.61 2.72 16.35
N ASP A 123 -24.31 2.93 16.56
CA ASP A 123 -23.71 4.24 16.76
C ASP A 123 -22.48 4.38 15.86
N PRO A 124 -22.39 5.41 14.99
CA PRO A 124 -21.21 5.68 14.19
C PRO A 124 -19.88 5.66 14.98
N ALA A 125 -19.89 6.03 16.27
CA ALA A 125 -18.72 6.08 17.12
C ALA A 125 -18.15 4.69 17.47
N VAL A 126 -18.97 3.64 17.46
CA VAL A 126 -18.53 2.27 17.81
C VAL A 126 -18.29 1.39 16.59
N ILE A 127 -18.64 1.87 15.38
CA ILE A 127 -18.42 1.16 14.13
C ILE A 127 -16.93 1.08 13.84
N ARG A 128 -16.44 -0.14 13.68
CA ARG A 128 -15.06 -0.41 13.26
C ARG A 128 -15.01 -0.47 11.74
N SER A 129 -14.09 0.30 11.17
CA SER A 129 -13.80 0.29 9.73
C SER A 129 -12.31 0.14 9.51
N ASN A 130 -11.91 -0.71 8.58
CA ASN A 130 -10.53 -0.82 8.12
C ASN A 130 -10.24 0.17 6.97
N ARG A 131 -10.91 1.32 6.95
CA ARG A 131 -10.69 2.32 5.91
C ARG A 131 -9.31 2.94 6.12
N GLY A 132 -8.41 2.74 5.17
CA GLY A 132 -7.13 3.43 5.13
C GLY A 132 -7.35 4.94 5.12
N ASN A 133 -6.50 5.69 5.83
CA ASN A 133 -6.60 7.13 5.91
C ASN A 133 -6.31 7.74 4.51
N PRO A 134 -7.29 8.39 3.85
CA PRO A 134 -7.11 8.91 2.50
C PRO A 134 -6.02 9.98 2.43
N LEU A 135 -5.77 10.71 3.53
CA LEU A 135 -4.66 11.67 3.61
C LEU A 135 -3.30 10.97 3.56
N LEU A 136 -3.17 9.83 4.24
CA LEU A 136 -1.95 9.03 4.22
C LEU A 136 -1.65 8.56 2.78
N LEU A 137 -2.68 8.12 2.06
CA LEU A 137 -2.54 7.72 0.66
C LEU A 137 -2.12 8.89 -0.24
N LEU A 138 -2.65 10.10 0.00
CA LEU A 138 -2.25 11.32 -0.69
C LEU A 138 -0.79 11.70 -0.39
N PHE A 139 -0.35 11.58 0.87
CA PHE A 139 1.04 11.82 1.26
C PHE A 139 2.00 10.84 0.60
N ILE A 140 1.64 9.55 0.52
CA ILE A 140 2.45 8.54 -0.17
C ILE A 140 2.62 8.90 -1.65
N ILE A 141 1.52 9.24 -2.33
CA ILE A 141 1.55 9.63 -3.74
C ILE A 141 2.40 10.90 -3.92
N GLY A 142 2.18 11.93 -3.08
CA GLY A 142 2.94 13.17 -3.13
C GLY A 142 4.44 12.97 -2.95
N ALA A 143 4.84 12.15 -1.97
CA ALA A 143 6.24 11.82 -1.71
C ALA A 143 6.88 11.08 -2.90
N ALA A 144 6.17 10.12 -3.51
CA ALA A 144 6.67 9.38 -4.67
C ALA A 144 6.91 10.30 -5.87
N VAL A 145 5.98 11.22 -6.16
CA VAL A 145 6.12 12.19 -7.27
C VAL A 145 7.28 13.15 -7.03
N ALA A 146 7.43 13.66 -5.80
CA ALA A 146 8.54 14.54 -5.45
C ALA A 146 9.90 13.83 -5.58
N ALA A 147 10.00 12.57 -5.13
CA ALA A 147 11.23 11.79 -5.27
C ALA A 147 11.59 11.56 -6.76
N LEU A 148 10.62 11.22 -7.60
CA LEU A 148 10.83 11.07 -9.04
C LEU A 148 11.31 12.38 -9.69
N ALA A 149 10.70 13.52 -9.33
CA ALA A 149 11.12 14.83 -9.82
C ALA A 149 12.57 15.16 -9.42
N LEU A 150 12.95 14.88 -8.18
CA LEU A 150 14.33 15.08 -7.70
C LEU A 150 15.33 14.20 -8.44
N LEU A 151 15.00 12.93 -8.71
CA LEU A 151 15.85 12.02 -9.49
C LEU A 151 16.03 12.51 -10.94
N LEU A 152 14.96 13.04 -11.56
CA LEU A 152 15.04 13.61 -12.90
C LEU A 152 15.92 14.87 -12.93
N ILE A 153 15.75 15.78 -11.96
CA ILE A 153 16.58 16.99 -11.84
C ILE A 153 18.05 16.62 -11.63
N ALA A 154 18.33 15.67 -10.72
CA ALA A 154 19.69 15.18 -10.47
C ALA A 154 20.29 14.51 -11.73
N GLY A 155 19.51 13.72 -12.46
CA GLY A 155 19.91 13.09 -13.71
C GLY A 155 20.28 14.11 -14.79
N ILE A 156 19.43 15.12 -15.02
CA ILE A 156 19.70 16.21 -15.95
C ILE A 156 20.95 17.00 -15.52
N GLY A 157 21.05 17.34 -14.24
CA GLY A 157 22.21 18.04 -13.67
C GLY A 157 23.51 17.25 -13.87
N PHE A 158 23.49 15.94 -13.67
CA PHE A 158 24.63 15.06 -13.90
C PHE A 158 25.03 14.98 -15.37
N LEU A 159 24.07 14.91 -16.30
CA LEU A 159 24.36 14.94 -17.74
C LEU A 159 25.01 16.27 -18.18
N VAL A 160 24.47 17.40 -17.71
CA VAL A 160 25.05 18.73 -17.96
C VAL A 160 26.45 18.83 -17.36
N TYR A 161 26.64 18.38 -16.13
CA TYR A 161 27.95 18.36 -15.46
C TYR A 161 28.97 17.54 -16.25
N ARG A 162 28.61 16.33 -16.72
CA ARG A 162 29.49 15.50 -17.56
C ARG A 162 29.86 16.21 -18.86
N LYS A 163 28.91 16.86 -19.52
CA LYS A 163 29.16 17.62 -20.76
C LYS A 163 30.10 18.81 -20.51
N MET A 164 29.89 19.57 -19.43
CA MET A 164 30.77 20.67 -19.04
C MET A 164 32.17 20.19 -18.67
N ASN A 165 32.30 19.09 -17.94
CA ASN A 165 33.60 18.56 -17.55
C ASN A 165 34.37 18.00 -18.76
N ALA A 166 33.69 17.35 -19.71
CA ALA A 166 34.29 16.95 -20.99
C ALA A 166 34.78 18.18 -21.78
N ASN A 167 33.98 19.23 -21.86
CA ASN A 167 34.38 20.49 -22.51
C ASN A 167 35.55 21.19 -21.79
N ARG A 168 35.59 21.16 -20.45
CA ARG A 168 36.67 21.71 -19.64
C ARG A 168 37.97 20.91 -19.81
N ASN A 169 37.90 19.59 -19.81
CA ASN A 169 39.06 18.73 -20.07
C ASN A 169 39.59 18.95 -21.49
N ASN A 170 38.71 19.04 -22.49
CA ASN A 170 39.08 19.38 -23.86
C ASN A 170 39.75 20.78 -23.95
N PHE A 171 39.25 21.77 -23.21
CA PHE A 171 39.84 23.11 -23.14
C PHE A 171 41.23 23.11 -22.47
N LEU A 172 41.40 22.37 -21.36
CA LEU A 172 42.70 22.19 -20.68
C LEU A 172 43.71 21.47 -21.57
N SER A 173 43.28 20.44 -22.31
CA SER A 173 44.13 19.75 -23.30
C SER A 173 44.54 20.66 -24.46
N CYS A 174 43.64 21.53 -24.94
CA CYS A 174 43.98 22.59 -25.90
C CYS A 174 45.00 23.57 -25.34
N LEU A 175 44.83 24.03 -24.09
CA LEU A 175 45.75 24.97 -23.46
C LEU A 175 47.16 24.38 -23.34
N GLN A 176 47.27 23.11 -22.94
CA GLN A 176 48.54 22.37 -22.89
C GLN A 176 49.17 22.15 -24.27
N LEU A 177 48.37 21.91 -25.32
CA LEU A 177 48.87 21.82 -26.70
C LEU A 177 49.39 23.17 -27.21
N THR A 178 48.71 24.27 -26.90
CA THR A 178 49.16 25.63 -27.24
C THR A 178 50.47 25.96 -26.52
N GLU A 179 50.62 25.55 -25.26
CA GLU A 179 51.85 25.74 -24.48
C GLU A 179 53.02 24.87 -24.98
N ARG A 180 52.74 23.63 -25.44
CA ARG A 180 53.72 22.77 -26.14
C ARG A 180 54.14 23.32 -27.51
N LEU A 181 53.23 23.98 -28.23
CA LEU A 181 53.53 24.64 -29.51
C LEU A 181 54.23 26.00 -29.33
N ASN A 182 54.22 26.56 -28.13
CA ASN A 182 54.89 27.82 -27.79
C ASN A 182 56.33 27.63 -27.26
N GLN A 183 56.86 26.39 -27.27
CA GLN A 183 58.29 26.15 -27.07
C GLN A 183 59.04 26.55 -28.36
N PRO A 184 60.06 27.40 -28.28
CA PRO A 184 60.80 27.85 -29.46
C PRO A 184 61.71 26.72 -29.92
N SER A 185 61.22 25.84 -30.79
CA SER A 185 62.12 25.08 -31.65
C SER A 185 62.68 26.05 -32.70
N GLU A 186 63.97 26.36 -32.58
CA GLU A 186 64.75 27.19 -33.50
C GLU A 186 64.36 26.93 -34.97
N CYS A 187 63.52 27.80 -35.54
CA CYS A 187 63.38 27.88 -36.99
C CYS A 187 64.42 28.89 -37.47
N GLY A 188 65.58 28.34 -37.83
CA GLY A 188 66.64 29.05 -38.53
C GLY A 188 66.12 29.70 -39.81
N ALA A 189 66.73 30.83 -40.14
CA ALA A 189 66.42 31.65 -41.30
C ALA A 189 66.38 30.84 -42.61
N SER A 190 65.55 31.33 -43.54
CA SER A 190 65.41 30.94 -44.95
C SER A 190 64.35 29.86 -45.28
N HIS A 191 63.27 30.38 -45.89
CA HIS A 191 62.33 29.71 -46.79
C HIS A 191 61.27 28.75 -46.22
N GLN A 192 60.02 29.09 -46.55
CA GLN A 192 58.75 28.34 -46.42
C GLN A 192 57.96 28.44 -45.10
N LEU A 193 57.35 29.61 -44.90
CA LEU A 193 56.24 29.86 -43.96
C LEU A 193 54.93 29.11 -44.30
N SER A 194 54.81 28.41 -45.43
CA SER A 194 53.51 27.83 -45.85
C SER A 194 53.18 26.48 -45.18
N THR A 195 54.19 25.72 -44.76
CA THR A 195 54.02 24.31 -44.38
C THR A 195 53.79 24.09 -42.89
N CYS A 196 54.30 25.00 -42.02
CA CYS A 196 54.02 24.96 -40.58
C CYS A 196 52.60 25.42 -40.24
N CYS A 197 52.05 26.37 -40.99
CA CYS A 197 50.70 26.89 -40.73
C CYS A 197 49.62 25.84 -41.06
N TYR A 198 49.80 25.06 -42.12
CA TYR A 198 48.82 24.07 -42.57
C TYR A 198 48.65 22.87 -41.62
N ARG A 199 49.74 22.40 -40.98
CA ARG A 199 49.64 21.32 -39.99
C ARG A 199 48.95 21.79 -38.69
N ALA A 200 49.19 23.03 -38.26
CA ALA A 200 48.52 23.62 -37.11
C ALA A 200 47.02 23.89 -37.37
N LEU A 201 46.66 24.35 -38.58
CA LEU A 201 45.27 24.60 -38.99
C LEU A 201 44.42 23.34 -39.10
N SER A 202 44.98 22.21 -39.55
CA SER A 202 44.25 20.94 -39.64
C SER A 202 43.81 20.40 -38.28
N LEU A 203 44.60 20.65 -37.23
CA LEU A 203 44.31 20.21 -35.85
C LEU A 203 43.26 21.10 -35.15
N LEU A 204 43.12 22.36 -35.55
CA LEU A 204 42.18 23.32 -34.95
C LEU A 204 40.73 23.19 -35.47
N SER A 205 40.53 22.54 -36.61
CA SER A 205 39.21 22.42 -37.26
C SER A 205 38.21 21.51 -36.54
N ASN A 206 38.66 20.64 -35.63
CA ASN A 206 37.81 19.65 -34.93
C ASN A 206 37.31 20.07 -33.54
N LEU A 207 37.60 21.29 -33.08
CA LEU A 207 37.19 21.78 -31.76
C LEU A 207 36.30 23.03 -31.92
N SER A 208 35.00 22.80 -32.11
CA SER A 208 33.97 23.82 -32.33
C SER A 208 33.87 24.91 -31.24
N SER A 209 34.52 24.72 -30.09
CA SER A 209 34.54 25.70 -29.00
C SER A 209 35.85 26.49 -28.87
N CYS A 210 36.92 26.17 -29.61
CA CYS A 210 38.19 26.91 -29.55
C CYS A 210 38.20 28.12 -30.51
N SER A 211 37.43 28.04 -31.60
CA SER A 211 37.35 29.05 -32.66
C SER A 211 37.01 30.45 -32.14
N ILE A 212 36.03 30.60 -31.24
CA ILE A 212 35.52 31.94 -30.87
C ILE A 212 36.56 32.79 -30.15
N ARG A 213 37.36 32.20 -29.24
CA ARG A 213 38.31 32.95 -28.39
C ARG A 213 39.65 33.18 -29.08
N VAL A 214 40.04 32.29 -29.98
CA VAL A 214 41.23 32.46 -30.83
C VAL A 214 40.97 33.50 -31.92
N GLN A 215 39.77 33.55 -32.50
CA GLN A 215 39.42 34.62 -33.46
C GLN A 215 39.41 36.01 -32.84
N THR A 216 39.02 36.15 -31.56
CA THR A 216 39.08 37.45 -30.88
C THR A 216 40.51 37.90 -30.59
N LEU A 217 41.42 36.97 -30.26
CA LEU A 217 42.84 37.28 -30.05
C LEU A 217 43.58 37.60 -31.36
N LEU A 218 43.27 36.89 -32.46
CA LEU A 218 43.82 37.21 -33.79
C LEU A 218 43.33 38.55 -34.34
N GLN A 219 42.09 38.97 -34.03
CA GLN A 219 41.58 40.29 -34.44
C GLN A 219 42.17 41.46 -33.64
N SER A 220 42.73 41.23 -32.46
CA SER A 220 43.42 42.28 -31.70
C SER A 220 44.88 42.47 -32.14
N ASP A 221 45.54 41.44 -32.65
CA ASP A 221 46.92 41.54 -33.16
C ASP A 221 46.99 42.09 -34.59
N LEU A 222 45.94 41.92 -35.40
CA LEU A 222 45.84 42.51 -36.74
C LEU A 222 45.46 44.01 -36.74
N ARG A 223 45.30 44.63 -35.55
CA ARG A 223 44.89 46.03 -35.39
C ARG A 223 45.97 46.93 -34.77
N LYS A 224 47.23 46.46 -34.72
CA LYS A 224 48.42 47.27 -34.41
C LYS A 224 49.44 47.16 -35.54
#